data_AF-A0A949KKV2-F1
#
_entry.id   AF-A0A949KKV2-F1
#
_cell.length_a   1.000
_cell.length_b   1.000
_cell.length_c   1.000
_cell.angle_alpha   90.00
_cell.angle_beta   90.00
_cell.angle_gamma   90.00
#
_symmetry.space_group_name_H-M   'P 1'
#
loop_
_entity.id
_entity.type
_entity.pdbx_description
1 polymer ?
#
loop_
_entity_poly.entity_id
_entity_poly.type
_entity_poly.pdbx_seq_one_letter_code
_entity_poly.pdbx_strand_id
1 'polypeptide(L)'
;MFRIRRIYDDLRAVDREAVEQVLLILAGQFPDAPASDTQKLTERLRDALTHRLRYVLLVAEEQRRKVLGFALTAYAPDVKFCYLDYLATSRRLTGGGVGGALYQQVRREAARLEAVGLFMECLPDDPVLCPDPEMLKQNRSRLKFYERFGARPIAGTAYETPLSPDDDCAPYLVYDPLDRPPDLGRETARRVVRAILERKYGQLCPPSYVKMVVESINDDPVRLRPPRYLPAQLPVPKPRGRGLAVIPLVVNRDHAIHHVRERGYVESPVRIGAILKELARTNLFESVPAHRYSRDHILAVHDPRFFNYLKKMCGQLKPGESVYPYVFPIRNAARPPKDMPVRAGYYCIDTFTPLNRNAYHAARRAVDCALTAAETILNGYRAAYALVRPPGHHAERKVFGGFCYFNSAAVAAHYLSAHGKVAVVDVDYHHGNGTQDIFYLRGDVFTASIHGHPSFAYPYFSGFAEEVGEGPGQGANYNLPLPEQVDGEAYLKALAKVLAKVKRFNPDFLVVCLGLDPAKGDPTGSWSLKAADFEANGLMLGRMGVPTLVVQEGGYYIRSLGTNARNFFNGLARGIGLI
;
A
#
# COMPACT_ATOMS: atom_id res chain seq x y z
N MET A 1 -9.15 10.48 -7.20
CA MET A 1 -8.40 9.69 -6.19
C MET A 1 -8.48 10.46 -4.89
N PHE A 2 -8.86 9.79 -3.80
CA PHE A 2 -9.09 10.42 -2.49
C PHE A 2 -8.17 9.78 -1.45
N ARG A 3 -7.75 10.55 -0.45
CA ARG A 3 -6.98 10.08 0.71
C ARG A 3 -7.89 10.01 1.93
N ILE A 4 -7.60 9.12 2.88
CA ILE A 4 -8.30 9.07 4.17
C ILE A 4 -7.38 9.62 5.25
N ARG A 5 -7.82 10.69 5.91
CA ARG A 5 -7.07 11.39 6.95
C ARG A 5 -7.76 11.24 8.30
N ARG A 6 -6.97 11.19 9.39
CA ARG A 6 -7.46 11.19 10.77
C ARG A 6 -7.51 12.61 11.31
N ILE A 7 -8.59 12.95 11.98
CA ILE A 7 -8.81 14.20 12.68
C ILE A 7 -9.16 13.85 14.12
N TYR A 8 -8.36 14.34 15.05
CA TYR A 8 -8.54 14.14 16.49
C TYR A 8 -9.16 15.38 17.15
N ASP A 9 -8.92 16.55 16.58
CA ASP A 9 -9.41 17.85 17.03
C ASP A 9 -9.54 18.77 15.80
N ASP A 10 -10.18 19.92 15.97
CA ASP A 10 -10.34 20.96 14.96
C ASP A 10 -9.51 22.21 15.29
N LEU A 11 -8.37 22.08 15.97
CA LEU A 11 -7.57 23.26 16.34
C LEU A 11 -6.90 23.88 15.09
N ARG A 12 -6.56 23.04 14.10
CA ARG A 12 -5.93 23.47 12.85
C ARG A 12 -6.99 23.95 11.85
N ALA A 13 -6.67 25.00 11.10
CA ALA A 13 -7.59 25.56 10.10
C ALA A 13 -8.03 24.51 9.05
N VAL A 14 -7.12 23.62 8.64
CA VAL A 14 -7.42 22.53 7.70
C VAL A 14 -8.36 21.47 8.30
N ASP A 15 -8.30 21.27 9.61
CA ASP A 15 -9.20 20.35 10.31
C ASP A 15 -10.60 20.96 10.48
N ARG A 16 -10.69 22.27 10.79
CA ARG A 16 -11.97 22.99 10.81
C ARG A 16 -12.70 22.93 9.46
N GLU A 17 -11.99 23.22 8.38
CA GLU A 17 -12.55 23.18 7.02
C GLU A 17 -13.11 21.79 6.67
N ALA A 18 -12.42 20.73 7.10
CA ALA A 18 -12.88 19.35 6.91
C ALA A 18 -14.09 19.02 7.80
N VAL A 19 -14.08 19.45 9.07
CA VAL A 19 -15.19 19.25 10.01
C VAL A 19 -16.45 19.99 9.54
N GLU A 20 -16.33 21.22 9.03
CA GLU A 20 -17.44 21.98 8.45
C GLU A 20 -18.09 21.24 7.28
N GLN A 21 -17.29 20.69 6.37
CA GLN A 21 -17.80 19.87 5.25
C GLN A 21 -18.44 18.55 5.75
N VAL A 22 -17.90 17.95 6.80
CA VAL A 22 -18.49 16.77 7.44
C VAL A 22 -19.86 17.11 8.04
N LEU A 23 -20.00 18.26 8.70
CA LEU A 23 -21.28 18.71 9.25
C LEU A 23 -22.33 18.91 8.15
N LEU A 24 -21.94 19.44 6.99
CA LEU A 24 -22.83 19.55 5.82
C LEU A 24 -23.27 18.17 5.29
N ILE A 25 -22.37 17.19 5.23
CA ILE A 25 -22.72 15.82 4.82
C ILE A 25 -23.64 15.17 5.85
N LEU A 26 -23.38 15.37 7.15
CA LEU A 26 -24.18 14.84 8.25
C LEU A 26 -25.62 15.37 8.18
N ALA A 27 -25.79 16.70 8.13
CA ALA A 27 -27.11 17.33 8.01
C ALA A 27 -27.85 16.89 6.74
N GLY A 28 -27.12 16.66 5.64
CA GLY A 28 -27.70 16.17 4.40
C GLY A 28 -28.06 14.68 4.41
N GLN A 29 -27.44 13.83 5.22
CA GLN A 29 -27.71 12.38 5.22
C GLN A 29 -28.59 11.91 6.37
N PHE A 30 -28.66 12.69 7.44
CA PHE A 30 -29.42 12.39 8.65
C PHE A 30 -30.27 13.62 9.03
N PRO A 31 -31.36 13.90 8.31
CA PRO A 31 -32.21 15.08 8.55
C PRO A 31 -32.89 15.04 9.93
N ASP A 32 -33.12 13.85 10.48
CA ASP A 32 -33.72 13.64 11.81
C ASP A 32 -32.67 13.59 12.93
N ALA A 33 -31.38 13.76 12.61
CA ALA A 33 -30.35 13.87 13.64
C ALA A 33 -30.59 15.16 14.46
N PRO A 34 -30.60 15.10 15.80
CA PRO A 34 -30.83 16.28 16.61
C PRO A 34 -29.83 17.38 16.26
N ALA A 35 -30.26 18.65 16.15
CA ALA A 35 -29.35 19.78 15.89
C ALA A 35 -28.20 19.88 16.92
N SER A 36 -28.38 19.27 18.11
CA SER A 36 -27.34 19.14 19.13
C SER A 36 -26.16 18.23 18.71
N ASP A 37 -26.35 17.25 17.81
CA ASP A 37 -25.29 16.34 17.37
C ASP A 37 -24.25 17.01 16.48
N THR A 38 -24.65 18.03 15.72
CA THR A 38 -23.74 18.87 14.92
C THR A 38 -22.85 19.77 15.79
N GLN A 39 -23.36 20.29 16.91
CA GLN A 39 -22.55 21.07 17.87
C GLN A 39 -21.66 20.16 18.74
N LYS A 40 -22.16 18.97 19.12
CA LYS A 40 -21.44 17.99 19.93
C LYS A 40 -20.28 17.30 19.19
N LEU A 41 -20.26 17.24 17.86
CA LEU A 41 -19.19 16.58 17.11
C LEU A 41 -17.81 17.17 17.45
N THR A 42 -17.71 18.50 17.41
CA THR A 42 -16.46 19.22 17.70
C THR A 42 -16.07 19.08 19.16
N GLU A 43 -17.05 19.14 20.07
CA GLU A 43 -16.84 18.92 21.50
C GLU A 43 -16.34 17.50 21.79
N ARG A 44 -16.95 16.47 21.19
CA ARG A 44 -16.55 15.06 21.31
C ARG A 44 -15.13 14.79 20.80
N LEU A 45 -14.69 15.51 19.77
CA LEU A 45 -13.31 15.41 19.27
C LEU A 45 -12.32 16.03 20.26
N ARG A 46 -12.64 17.21 20.82
CA ARG A 46 -11.76 17.90 21.77
C ARG A 46 -11.71 17.24 23.15
N ASP A 47 -12.82 16.62 23.57
CA ASP A 47 -12.98 16.10 24.92
C ASP A 47 -12.85 14.57 24.96
N ALA A 48 -11.61 14.11 25.14
CA ALA A 48 -11.29 12.69 25.23
C ALA A 48 -11.65 12.03 26.58
N LEU A 49 -12.15 12.78 27.57
CA LEU A 49 -12.24 12.30 28.97
C LEU A 49 -13.66 12.17 29.51
N THR A 50 -14.63 12.97 29.06
CA THR A 50 -15.94 13.08 29.73
C THR A 50 -16.79 11.80 29.74
N HIS A 51 -16.50 10.81 28.86
CA HIS A 51 -17.22 9.53 28.86
C HIS A 51 -16.32 8.29 28.69
N ARG A 52 -14.99 8.42 28.91
CA ARG A 52 -14.01 7.35 28.63
C ARG A 52 -14.11 6.77 27.20
N LEU A 53 -14.53 7.60 26.26
CA LEU A 53 -14.60 7.31 24.84
C LEU A 53 -13.71 8.31 24.13
N ARG A 54 -12.72 7.81 23.39
CA ARG A 54 -11.87 8.64 22.54
C ARG A 54 -12.41 8.64 21.13
N TYR A 55 -12.84 9.81 20.66
CA TYR A 55 -13.34 9.97 19.30
C TYR A 55 -12.22 10.20 18.29
N VAL A 56 -12.41 9.67 17.10
CA VAL A 56 -11.56 9.88 15.92
C VAL A 56 -12.47 10.04 14.72
N LEU A 57 -12.25 11.12 13.96
CA LEU A 57 -12.92 11.36 12.70
C LEU A 57 -11.99 10.96 11.55
N LEU A 58 -12.45 10.04 10.70
CA LEU A 58 -11.79 9.68 9.45
C LEU A 58 -12.48 10.42 8.31
N VAL A 59 -11.72 11.17 7.52
CA VAL A 59 -12.24 11.98 6.41
C VAL A 59 -11.61 11.52 5.11
N ALA A 60 -12.45 11.14 4.15
CA ALA A 60 -12.04 10.86 2.78
C ALA A 60 -12.08 12.17 1.97
N GLU A 61 -10.93 12.65 1.50
CA GLU A 61 -10.79 13.94 0.83
C GLU A 61 -10.02 13.87 -0.50
N GLU A 62 -10.41 14.69 -1.48
CA GLU A 62 -9.69 14.84 -2.76
C GLU A 62 -8.53 15.84 -2.67
N GLN A 63 -7.71 15.92 -3.73
CA GLN A 63 -6.56 16.84 -3.81
C GLN A 63 -6.91 18.32 -3.56
N ARG A 64 -8.16 18.74 -3.79
CA ARG A 64 -8.66 20.10 -3.49
C ARG A 64 -9.32 20.24 -2.11
N ARG A 65 -9.03 19.34 -1.15
CA ARG A 65 -9.60 19.33 0.22
C ARG A 65 -11.12 19.20 0.29
N LYS A 66 -11.73 18.72 -0.78
CA LYS A 66 -13.16 18.41 -0.83
C LYS A 66 -13.41 17.08 -0.12
N VAL A 67 -14.24 17.09 0.92
CA VAL A 67 -14.65 15.88 1.64
C VAL A 67 -15.67 15.11 0.80
N LEU A 68 -15.33 13.85 0.49
CA LEU A 68 -16.22 12.93 -0.22
C LEU A 68 -17.06 12.07 0.73
N GLY A 69 -16.58 11.85 1.95
CA GLY A 69 -17.24 11.08 2.98
C GLY A 69 -16.44 11.04 4.27
N PHE A 70 -17.03 10.51 5.33
CA PHE A 70 -16.39 10.41 6.63
C PHE A 70 -16.87 9.20 7.42
N ALA A 71 -16.08 8.83 8.44
CA ALA A 71 -16.47 7.90 9.48
C ALA A 71 -16.11 8.48 10.85
N LEU A 72 -17.07 8.52 11.79
CA LEU A 72 -16.84 8.90 13.18
C LEU A 72 -16.78 7.64 14.04
N THR A 73 -15.67 7.44 14.72
CA THR A 73 -15.44 6.26 15.56
C THR A 73 -15.06 6.65 16.97
N ALA A 74 -15.57 5.92 17.96
CA ALA A 74 -15.19 6.02 19.36
C ALA A 74 -14.40 4.79 19.79
N TYR A 75 -13.37 4.96 20.62
CA TYR A 75 -12.63 3.88 21.24
C TYR A 75 -12.72 3.95 22.76
N ALA A 76 -13.11 2.84 23.40
CA ALA A 76 -13.14 2.68 24.85
C ALA A 76 -11.90 1.86 25.30
N PRO A 77 -10.84 2.50 25.82
CA PRO A 77 -9.58 1.80 26.12
C PRO A 77 -9.68 0.81 27.29
N ASP A 78 -10.59 1.02 28.23
CA ASP A 78 -10.77 0.19 29.43
C ASP A 78 -11.55 -1.11 29.17
N VAL A 79 -12.47 -1.07 28.20
CA VAL A 79 -13.21 -2.26 27.74
C VAL A 79 -12.61 -2.83 26.45
N LYS A 80 -11.72 -2.06 25.79
CA LYS A 80 -11.10 -2.35 24.50
C LYS A 80 -12.11 -2.61 23.38
N PHE A 81 -13.08 -1.73 23.15
CA PHE A 81 -13.94 -1.83 21.96
C PHE A 81 -13.94 -0.54 21.14
N CYS A 82 -14.18 -0.68 19.83
CA CYS A 82 -14.47 0.43 18.95
C CYS A 82 -15.97 0.48 18.64
N TYR A 83 -16.52 1.69 18.53
CA TYR A 83 -17.90 1.92 18.11
C TYR A 83 -17.90 2.86 16.90
N LEU A 84 -18.60 2.50 15.84
CA LEU A 84 -18.79 3.35 14.66
C LEU A 84 -20.12 4.10 14.81
N ASP A 85 -20.04 5.41 15.04
CA ASP A 85 -21.21 6.28 15.18
C ASP A 85 -21.82 6.61 13.83
N TYR A 86 -20.98 7.08 12.91
CA TYR A 86 -21.43 7.57 11.61
C TYR A 86 -20.50 7.04 10.53
N LEU A 87 -21.09 6.63 9.40
CA LEU A 87 -20.40 6.37 8.15
C LEU A 87 -21.26 6.92 7.03
N ALA A 88 -20.77 7.97 6.36
CA ALA A 88 -21.54 8.66 5.35
C ALA A 88 -20.67 9.13 4.18
N THR A 89 -21.30 9.28 3.03
CA THR A 89 -20.69 9.83 1.81
C THR A 89 -21.54 10.97 1.28
N SER A 90 -20.92 11.92 0.60
CA SER A 90 -21.63 13.01 -0.05
C SER A 90 -22.61 12.48 -1.11
N ARG A 91 -23.83 13.03 -1.16
CA ARG A 91 -24.96 12.55 -1.99
C ARG A 91 -24.65 12.38 -3.50
N ARG A 92 -23.56 12.98 -4.01
CA ARG A 92 -23.15 12.86 -5.42
C ARG A 92 -22.37 11.55 -5.74
N LEU A 93 -22.07 10.70 -4.76
CA LEU A 93 -21.13 9.57 -4.93
C LEU A 93 -21.57 8.24 -4.31
N THR A 94 -22.87 8.00 -4.12
CA THR A 94 -23.39 6.67 -3.75
C THR A 94 -23.04 5.66 -4.86
N GLY A 95 -21.93 4.94 -4.69
CA GLY A 95 -21.40 3.97 -5.68
C GLY A 95 -19.89 4.04 -5.95
N GLY A 96 -19.15 5.03 -5.43
CA GLY A 96 -17.73 5.26 -5.78
C GLY A 96 -16.66 4.51 -4.96
N GLY A 97 -17.02 3.51 -4.14
CA GLY A 97 -16.06 2.77 -3.30
C GLY A 97 -15.55 3.50 -2.03
N VAL A 98 -15.84 4.80 -1.88
CA VAL A 98 -15.43 5.63 -0.73
C VAL A 98 -15.89 5.05 0.61
N GLY A 99 -17.16 4.66 0.72
CA GLY A 99 -17.71 4.08 1.96
C GLY A 99 -17.03 2.77 2.34
N GLY A 100 -16.70 1.92 1.37
CA GLY A 100 -15.94 0.69 1.62
C GLY A 100 -14.51 0.95 2.08
N ALA A 101 -13.83 1.93 1.48
CA ALA A 101 -12.48 2.32 1.89
C ALA A 101 -12.46 2.93 3.30
N LEU A 102 -13.41 3.80 3.63
CA LEU A 102 -13.59 4.35 4.97
C LEU A 102 -13.84 3.24 5.99
N TYR A 103 -14.76 2.32 5.71
CA TYR A 103 -15.07 1.21 6.60
C TYR A 103 -13.86 0.28 6.82
N GLN A 104 -13.13 -0.08 5.75
CA GLN A 104 -11.91 -0.88 5.88
C GLN A 104 -10.85 -0.17 6.73
N GLN A 105 -10.72 1.16 6.62
CA GLN A 105 -9.80 1.93 7.45
C GLN A 105 -10.23 1.95 8.93
N VAL A 106 -11.53 2.05 9.21
CA VAL A 106 -12.08 1.91 10.57
C VAL A 106 -11.69 0.55 11.16
N ARG A 107 -11.88 -0.54 10.42
CA ARG A 107 -11.53 -1.90 10.87
C ARG A 107 -10.03 -2.03 11.16
N ARG A 108 -9.17 -1.46 10.30
CA ARG A 108 -7.71 -1.42 10.52
C ARG A 108 -7.33 -0.66 11.78
N GLU A 109 -7.95 0.50 12.05
CA GLU A 109 -7.70 1.23 13.30
C GLU A 109 -8.17 0.45 14.53
N ALA A 110 -9.35 -0.15 14.47
CA ALA A 110 -9.88 -0.97 15.56
C ALA A 110 -8.96 -2.16 15.86
N ALA A 111 -8.44 -2.82 14.82
CA ALA A 111 -7.47 -3.91 14.96
C ALA A 111 -6.14 -3.42 15.55
N ARG A 112 -5.64 -2.25 15.12
CA ARG A 112 -4.41 -1.62 15.65
C ARG A 112 -4.53 -1.25 17.13
N LEU A 113 -5.73 -0.92 17.59
CA LEU A 113 -6.04 -0.64 18.99
C LEU A 113 -6.30 -1.91 19.81
N GLU A 114 -6.14 -3.10 19.21
CA GLU A 114 -6.44 -4.40 19.83
C GLU A 114 -7.88 -4.48 20.38
N ALA A 115 -8.82 -3.82 19.71
CA ALA A 115 -10.21 -3.84 20.13
C ALA A 115 -10.78 -5.27 20.06
N VAL A 116 -11.64 -5.67 21.01
CA VAL A 116 -12.38 -6.94 21.01
C VAL A 116 -13.36 -7.03 19.85
N GLY A 117 -13.73 -5.91 19.26
CA GLY A 117 -14.59 -5.82 18.09
C GLY A 117 -14.87 -4.38 17.69
N LEU A 118 -15.45 -4.24 16.51
CA LEU A 118 -16.10 -3.00 16.09
C LEU A 118 -17.61 -3.19 16.19
N PHE A 119 -18.27 -2.28 16.89
CA PHE A 119 -19.71 -2.30 17.13
C PHE A 119 -20.38 -1.12 16.43
N MET A 120 -21.61 -1.29 15.98
CA MET A 120 -22.44 -0.19 15.50
C MET A 120 -23.92 -0.53 15.60
N GLU A 121 -24.76 0.50 15.63
CA GLU A 121 -26.20 0.33 15.49
C GLU A 121 -26.63 0.35 14.03
N CYS A 122 -27.55 -0.54 13.68
CA CYS A 122 -28.26 -0.53 12.41
C CYS A 122 -29.72 -0.78 12.66
N LEU A 123 -30.58 0.07 12.09
CA LEU A 123 -32.02 -0.13 12.17
C LEU A 123 -32.44 -1.49 11.58
N PRO A 124 -33.51 -2.12 12.10
CA PRO A 124 -33.91 -3.46 11.67
C PRO A 124 -34.29 -3.56 10.20
N ASP A 125 -34.00 -4.72 9.61
CA ASP A 125 -34.50 -5.15 8.29
C ASP A 125 -35.71 -6.09 8.38
N ASP A 126 -36.26 -6.22 9.59
CA ASP A 126 -37.47 -6.98 9.90
C ASP A 126 -38.69 -6.05 9.82
N PRO A 127 -39.67 -6.34 8.93
CA PRO A 127 -40.88 -5.51 8.81
C PRO A 127 -41.75 -5.48 10.06
N VAL A 128 -41.61 -6.44 10.98
CA VAL A 128 -42.33 -6.44 12.26
C VAL A 128 -41.74 -5.39 13.21
N LEU A 129 -40.41 -5.24 13.20
CA LEU A 129 -39.72 -4.28 14.07
C LEU A 129 -39.66 -2.88 13.46
N CYS A 130 -39.62 -2.76 12.14
CA CYS A 130 -39.54 -1.49 11.43
C CYS A 130 -40.55 -1.48 10.26
N PRO A 131 -41.75 -0.87 10.43
CA PRO A 131 -42.85 -1.03 9.49
C PRO A 131 -42.71 -0.20 8.20
N ASP A 132 -41.94 0.89 8.20
CA ASP A 132 -41.78 1.78 7.04
C ASP A 132 -41.03 1.07 5.87
N PRO A 133 -41.67 0.89 4.70
CA PRO A 133 -41.07 0.25 3.53
C PRO A 133 -39.78 0.92 2.99
N GLU A 134 -39.70 2.26 3.00
CA GLU A 134 -38.53 2.97 2.50
C GLU A 134 -37.36 2.87 3.49
N MET A 135 -37.63 2.95 4.80
CA MET A 135 -36.61 2.66 5.82
C MET A 135 -36.12 1.21 5.71
N LEU A 136 -37.01 0.23 5.56
CA LEU A 136 -36.63 -1.18 5.39
C LEU A 136 -35.68 -1.39 4.21
N LYS A 137 -35.93 -0.72 3.08
CA LYS A 137 -35.04 -0.81 1.92
C LYS A 137 -33.64 -0.27 2.23
N GLN A 138 -33.54 0.85 2.94
CA GLN A 138 -32.26 1.43 3.36
C GLN A 138 -31.55 0.55 4.40
N ASN A 139 -32.28 0.01 5.37
CA ASN A 139 -31.78 -0.86 6.43
C ASN A 139 -31.19 -2.16 5.86
N ARG A 140 -31.91 -2.79 4.92
CA ARG A 140 -31.41 -3.94 4.14
C ARG A 140 -30.11 -3.62 3.41
N SER A 141 -30.03 -2.44 2.79
CA SER A 141 -28.81 -2.01 2.09
C SER A 141 -27.63 -1.79 3.04
N ARG A 142 -27.86 -1.17 4.21
CA ARG A 142 -26.82 -0.95 5.24
C ARG A 142 -26.32 -2.26 5.83
N LEU A 143 -27.23 -3.15 6.23
CA LEU A 143 -26.86 -4.47 6.77
C LEU A 143 -26.14 -5.31 5.71
N LYS A 144 -26.62 -5.31 4.45
CA LYS A 144 -25.91 -5.95 3.34
C LYS A 144 -24.51 -5.38 3.10
N PHE A 145 -24.30 -4.08 3.33
CA PHE A 145 -22.97 -3.48 3.21
C PHE A 145 -22.02 -4.02 4.29
N TYR A 146 -22.43 -4.02 5.55
CA TYR A 146 -21.62 -4.50 6.67
C TYR A 146 -21.39 -6.01 6.64
N GLU A 147 -22.38 -6.80 6.22
CA GLU A 147 -22.28 -8.26 6.09
C GLU A 147 -21.16 -8.68 5.12
N ARG A 148 -20.81 -7.84 4.11
CA ARG A 148 -19.67 -8.08 3.20
C ARG A 148 -18.32 -8.16 3.91
N PHE A 149 -18.21 -7.55 5.08
CA PHE A 149 -17.03 -7.53 5.91
C PHE A 149 -17.12 -8.51 7.09
N GLY A 150 -18.17 -9.34 7.13
CA GLY A 150 -18.40 -10.31 8.20
C GLY A 150 -19.11 -9.76 9.43
N ALA A 151 -19.50 -8.48 9.43
CA ALA A 151 -20.23 -7.87 10.52
C ALA A 151 -21.70 -8.33 10.55
N ARG A 152 -22.21 -8.72 11.71
CA ARG A 152 -23.54 -9.32 11.87
C ARG A 152 -24.26 -8.81 13.12
N PRO A 153 -25.60 -8.67 13.10
CA PRO A 153 -26.38 -8.41 14.30
C PRO A 153 -26.15 -9.47 15.38
N ILE A 154 -26.01 -9.02 16.63
CA ILE A 154 -26.12 -9.87 17.80
C ILE A 154 -27.59 -10.23 17.96
N ALA A 155 -27.90 -11.51 18.11
CA ALA A 155 -29.26 -12.03 18.17
C ALA A 155 -29.59 -12.58 19.56
N GLY A 156 -30.88 -12.70 19.87
CA GLY A 156 -31.32 -13.23 21.16
C GLY A 156 -31.10 -12.25 22.32
N THR A 157 -31.04 -10.95 22.01
CA THR A 157 -30.90 -9.87 22.99
C THR A 157 -32.17 -9.04 23.04
N ALA A 158 -32.33 -8.26 24.10
CA ALA A 158 -33.35 -7.24 24.20
C ALA A 158 -32.86 -5.87 23.69
N TYR A 159 -31.76 -5.82 22.92
CA TYR A 159 -31.16 -4.56 22.46
C TYR A 159 -32.09 -3.81 21.50
N GLU A 160 -32.82 -4.56 20.68
CA GLU A 160 -33.87 -4.12 19.76
C GLU A 160 -35.22 -3.84 20.46
N THR A 161 -35.22 -3.61 21.78
CA THR A 161 -36.43 -3.21 22.52
C THR A 161 -36.56 -1.69 22.48
N PRO A 162 -37.72 -1.12 22.12
CA PRO A 162 -37.93 0.32 22.15
C PRO A 162 -37.79 0.91 23.57
N LEU A 163 -37.32 2.16 23.66
CA LEU A 163 -37.20 2.88 24.94
C LEU A 163 -38.56 3.36 25.44
N SER A 164 -39.42 3.82 24.53
CA SER A 164 -40.82 4.16 24.78
C SER A 164 -41.77 3.18 24.07
N PRO A 165 -42.97 2.89 24.62
CA PRO A 165 -44.00 2.11 23.93
C PRO A 165 -44.47 2.70 22.59
N ASP A 166 -44.27 4.01 22.40
CA ASP A 166 -44.63 4.74 21.18
C ASP A 166 -43.49 4.74 20.12
N ASP A 167 -42.30 4.27 20.50
CA ASP A 167 -41.15 4.19 19.58
C ASP A 167 -41.21 2.89 18.76
N ASP A 168 -40.94 3.01 17.45
CA ASP A 168 -40.76 1.87 16.55
C ASP A 168 -39.30 1.79 16.06
N CYS A 169 -38.95 0.69 15.38
CA CYS A 169 -37.68 0.53 14.68
C CYS A 169 -36.41 0.61 15.57
N ALA A 170 -36.46 0.16 16.83
CA ALA A 170 -35.30 0.10 17.71
C ALA A 170 -34.11 -0.69 17.07
N PRO A 171 -32.87 -0.19 17.15
CA PRO A 171 -31.77 -0.69 16.34
C PRO A 171 -31.26 -2.07 16.79
N TYR A 172 -30.72 -2.83 15.84
CA TYR A 172 -29.83 -3.94 16.16
C TYR A 172 -28.45 -3.43 16.57
N LEU A 173 -27.83 -4.10 17.55
CA LEU A 173 -26.39 -4.01 17.75
C LEU A 173 -25.67 -4.96 16.79
N VAL A 174 -24.87 -4.40 15.90
CA VAL A 174 -24.06 -5.13 14.92
C VAL A 174 -22.64 -5.26 15.45
N TYR A 175 -22.07 -6.46 15.32
CA TYR A 175 -20.71 -6.81 15.73
C TYR A 175 -19.87 -7.24 14.51
N ASP A 176 -18.73 -6.58 14.33
CA ASP A 176 -17.67 -6.96 13.40
C ASP A 176 -16.47 -7.53 14.18
N PRO A 177 -16.08 -8.80 13.93
CA PRO A 177 -14.99 -9.44 14.66
C PRO A 177 -13.59 -8.98 14.21
N LEU A 178 -13.48 -8.06 13.25
CA LEU A 178 -12.21 -7.56 12.71
C LEU A 178 -11.36 -8.67 12.08
N ASP A 179 -12.00 -9.48 11.24
CA ASP A 179 -11.41 -10.63 10.53
C ASP A 179 -10.93 -11.80 11.46
N ARG A 180 -11.28 -11.76 12.76
CA ARG A 180 -11.07 -12.86 13.72
C ARG A 180 -12.26 -13.84 13.74
N PRO A 181 -12.15 -15.01 14.41
CA PRO A 181 -13.31 -15.83 14.72
C PRO A 181 -14.43 -14.99 15.37
N PRO A 182 -15.70 -15.25 15.03
CA PRO A 182 -16.83 -14.43 15.47
C PRO A 182 -17.20 -14.62 16.95
N ASP A 183 -16.41 -15.39 17.70
CA ASP A 183 -16.72 -15.77 19.08
C ASP A 183 -16.49 -14.57 20.01
N LEU A 184 -17.59 -13.91 20.38
CA LEU A 184 -17.59 -12.86 21.38
C LEU A 184 -18.15 -13.44 22.68
N GLY A 185 -17.30 -13.55 23.70
CA GLY A 185 -17.70 -14.12 24.98
C GLY A 185 -18.75 -13.26 25.70
N ARG A 186 -19.67 -13.91 26.41
CA ARG A 186 -20.82 -13.27 27.08
C ARG A 186 -20.44 -12.10 27.99
N GLU A 187 -19.46 -12.30 28.87
CA GLU A 187 -19.03 -11.26 29.82
C GLU A 187 -18.41 -10.05 29.10
N THR A 188 -17.69 -10.28 28.00
CA THR A 188 -17.15 -9.20 27.17
C THR A 188 -18.28 -8.44 26.49
N ALA A 189 -19.25 -9.13 25.90
CA ALA A 189 -20.41 -8.52 25.28
C ALA A 189 -21.21 -7.68 26.28
N ARG A 190 -21.49 -8.22 27.47
CA ARG A 190 -22.18 -7.50 28.56
C ARG A 190 -21.45 -6.21 28.96
N ARG A 191 -20.12 -6.26 29.09
CA ARG A 191 -19.30 -5.06 29.39
C ARG A 191 -19.37 -4.02 28.27
N VAL A 192 -19.30 -4.46 27.00
CA VAL A 192 -19.38 -3.56 25.84
C VAL A 192 -20.77 -2.92 25.75
N VAL A 193 -21.83 -3.72 25.80
CA VAL A 193 -23.23 -3.25 25.72
C VAL A 193 -23.53 -2.27 26.85
N ARG A 194 -23.15 -2.60 28.08
CA ARG A 194 -23.28 -1.69 29.22
C ARG A 194 -22.55 -0.38 28.96
N ALA A 195 -21.30 -0.44 28.51
CA ALA A 195 -20.50 0.76 28.23
C ALA A 195 -21.13 1.61 27.12
N ILE A 196 -21.70 1.01 26.08
CA ILE A 196 -22.41 1.75 25.02
C ILE A 196 -23.63 2.47 25.61
N LEU A 197 -24.52 1.74 26.29
CA LEU A 197 -25.76 2.31 26.82
C LEU A 197 -25.53 3.36 27.90
N GLU A 198 -24.57 3.15 28.81
CA GLU A 198 -24.29 4.10 29.90
C GLU A 198 -23.50 5.32 29.41
N ARG A 199 -22.50 5.15 28.54
CA ARG A 199 -21.58 6.24 28.16
C ARG A 199 -22.10 7.08 27.00
N LYS A 200 -22.78 6.46 26.04
CA LYS A 200 -23.30 7.15 24.85
C LYS A 200 -24.76 7.57 25.05
N TYR A 201 -25.55 6.74 25.69
CA TYR A 201 -27.00 6.94 25.84
C TYR A 201 -27.45 7.14 27.28
N GLY A 202 -26.54 7.43 28.23
CA GLY A 202 -26.89 7.52 29.66
C GLY A 202 -27.96 8.55 30.02
N GLN A 203 -28.18 9.57 29.18
CA GLN A 203 -29.25 10.56 29.34
C GLN A 203 -30.62 10.07 28.83
N LEU A 204 -30.62 9.03 27.98
CA LEU A 204 -31.82 8.47 27.32
C LEU A 204 -32.22 7.11 27.91
N CYS A 205 -31.24 6.29 28.33
CA CYS A 205 -31.46 4.95 28.83
C CYS A 205 -31.51 4.92 30.36
N PRO A 206 -32.68 4.67 30.98
CA PRO A 206 -32.75 4.52 32.44
C PRO A 206 -31.98 3.27 32.91
N PRO A 207 -31.49 3.24 34.17
CA PRO A 207 -30.73 2.09 34.68
C PRO A 207 -31.46 0.74 34.59
N SER A 208 -32.80 0.75 34.69
CA SER A 208 -33.65 -0.43 34.50
C SER A 208 -33.56 -0.98 33.08
N TYR A 209 -33.56 -0.12 32.07
CA TYR A 209 -33.40 -0.51 30.67
C TYR A 209 -32.02 -1.10 30.41
N VAL A 210 -30.95 -0.44 30.88
CA VAL A 210 -29.58 -0.95 30.75
C VAL A 210 -29.46 -2.35 31.37
N LYS A 211 -30.04 -2.53 32.56
CA LYS A 211 -30.06 -3.84 33.25
C LYS A 211 -30.78 -4.89 32.42
N MET A 212 -31.98 -4.60 31.94
CA MET A 212 -32.77 -5.50 31.08
C MET A 212 -31.99 -5.95 29.84
N VAL A 213 -31.40 -5.02 29.09
CA VAL A 213 -30.65 -5.33 27.87
C VAL A 213 -29.40 -6.16 28.19
N VAL A 214 -28.63 -5.80 29.22
CA VAL A 214 -27.42 -6.55 29.58
C VAL A 214 -27.73 -7.95 30.09
N GLU A 215 -28.80 -8.11 30.88
CA GLU A 215 -29.23 -9.42 31.42
C GLU A 215 -29.85 -10.33 30.35
N SER A 216 -30.38 -9.76 29.26
CA SER A 216 -30.89 -10.55 28.13
C SER A 216 -29.80 -11.36 27.39
N ILE A 217 -28.53 -10.96 27.51
CA ILE A 217 -27.40 -11.63 26.85
C ILE A 217 -27.04 -12.88 27.65
N ASN A 218 -27.60 -14.03 27.26
CA ASN A 218 -27.45 -15.29 27.99
C ASN A 218 -26.49 -16.30 27.33
N ASP A 219 -26.38 -16.27 26.01
CA ASP A 219 -25.53 -17.19 25.21
C ASP A 219 -24.03 -16.90 25.41
N ASP A 220 -23.21 -17.95 25.41
CA ASP A 220 -21.73 -17.86 25.45
C ASP A 220 -21.08 -18.91 24.53
N PRO A 221 -20.43 -18.52 23.41
CA PRO A 221 -20.32 -17.15 22.90
C PRO A 221 -21.69 -16.59 22.49
N VAL A 222 -21.79 -15.25 22.40
CA VAL A 222 -23.05 -14.61 22.02
C VAL A 222 -23.50 -15.05 20.63
N ARG A 223 -24.81 -15.24 20.46
CA ARG A 223 -25.38 -15.67 19.20
C ARG A 223 -25.36 -14.52 18.19
N LEU A 224 -24.80 -14.76 17.02
CA LEU A 224 -24.91 -13.85 15.88
C LEU A 224 -26.00 -14.31 14.93
N ARG A 225 -26.72 -13.36 14.34
CA ARG A 225 -27.70 -13.66 13.29
C ARG A 225 -27.00 -14.32 12.10
N PRO A 226 -27.54 -15.40 11.52
CA PRO A 226 -27.01 -15.98 10.28
C PRO A 226 -26.92 -14.93 9.15
N PRO A 227 -25.97 -15.07 8.21
CA PRO A 227 -25.88 -14.19 7.05
C PRO A 227 -27.17 -14.27 6.24
N ARG A 228 -27.72 -13.11 5.87
CA ARG A 228 -29.03 -13.01 5.18
C ARG A 228 -28.88 -12.58 3.73
N TYR A 229 -27.85 -11.81 3.40
CA TYR A 229 -27.68 -11.17 2.09
C TYR A 229 -26.55 -11.75 1.26
N LEU A 230 -25.63 -12.47 1.90
CA LEU A 230 -24.50 -13.12 1.25
C LEU A 230 -24.49 -14.62 1.60
N PRO A 231 -23.99 -15.49 0.70
CA PRO A 231 -23.85 -16.90 1.01
C PRO A 231 -22.92 -17.13 2.21
N ALA A 232 -23.13 -18.22 2.94
CA ALA A 232 -22.22 -18.65 4.01
C ALA A 232 -20.80 -18.88 3.46
N GLN A 233 -19.92 -17.91 3.70
CA GLN A 233 -18.49 -17.85 3.40
C GLN A 233 -18.06 -17.96 1.92
N LEU A 234 -17.61 -16.84 1.36
CA LEU A 234 -16.31 -16.85 0.66
C LEU A 234 -15.22 -16.80 1.75
N PRO A 235 -14.09 -17.50 1.59
CA PRO A 235 -12.99 -17.39 2.53
C PRO A 235 -12.55 -15.93 2.58
N VAL A 236 -12.83 -15.28 3.70
CA VAL A 236 -12.16 -14.03 4.07
C VAL A 236 -10.67 -14.36 4.09
N PRO A 237 -9.81 -13.63 3.36
CA PRO A 237 -8.38 -13.79 3.52
C PRO A 237 -8.11 -13.64 5.02
N LYS A 238 -7.61 -14.71 5.66
CA LYS A 238 -7.21 -14.65 7.06
C LYS A 238 -6.40 -13.37 7.23
N PRO A 239 -6.69 -12.50 8.22
CA PRO A 239 -5.70 -11.53 8.62
C PRO A 239 -4.56 -12.42 9.12
N ARG A 240 -3.49 -12.53 8.34
CA ARG A 240 -2.30 -13.23 8.80
C ARG A 240 -1.81 -12.39 9.97
N GLY A 241 -2.17 -12.80 11.19
CA GLY A 241 -1.74 -12.26 12.48
C GLY A 241 -0.24 -12.46 12.72
N ARG A 242 0.57 -12.24 11.68
CA ARG A 242 2.03 -12.19 11.66
C ARG A 242 2.54 -10.93 10.95
N GLY A 243 1.67 -9.99 10.58
CA GLY A 243 2.02 -8.80 9.77
C GLY A 243 3.15 -7.90 10.29
N LEU A 244 3.62 -8.16 11.51
CA LEU A 244 4.73 -7.45 12.16
C LEU A 244 5.98 -8.31 12.40
N ALA A 245 6.03 -9.59 11.98
CA ALA A 245 7.13 -10.51 12.30
C ALA A 245 7.83 -11.15 11.07
N VAL A 246 7.34 -10.89 9.86
CA VAL A 246 7.93 -11.43 8.60
C VAL A 246 7.85 -10.40 7.47
N ILE A 247 8.70 -10.57 6.46
CA ILE A 247 8.76 -9.80 5.22
C ILE A 247 8.03 -10.60 4.12
N PRO A 248 6.91 -10.09 3.55
CA PRO A 248 6.30 -10.67 2.38
C PRO A 248 7.29 -10.73 1.22
N LEU A 249 7.51 -11.92 0.70
CA LEU A 249 8.34 -12.18 -0.48
C LEU A 249 7.43 -12.50 -1.66
N VAL A 250 7.38 -11.59 -2.63
CA VAL A 250 6.70 -11.81 -3.90
C VAL A 250 7.74 -12.12 -4.95
N VAL A 251 7.55 -13.22 -5.68
CA VAL A 251 8.40 -13.59 -6.82
C VAL A 251 7.54 -13.55 -8.07
N ASN A 252 7.99 -12.87 -9.14
CA ASN A 252 7.18 -12.81 -10.35
C ASN A 252 7.17 -14.18 -11.06
N ARG A 253 5.95 -14.67 -11.36
CA ARG A 253 5.75 -15.97 -12.00
C ARG A 253 6.45 -16.04 -13.36
N ASP A 254 6.93 -17.22 -13.70
CA ASP A 254 7.53 -17.53 -15.00
C ASP A 254 8.67 -16.58 -15.39
N HIS A 255 9.35 -15.90 -14.46
CA HIS A 255 10.44 -14.98 -14.79
C HIS A 255 11.50 -15.63 -15.70
N ALA A 256 11.67 -16.95 -15.62
CA ALA A 256 12.62 -17.74 -16.40
C ALA A 256 12.30 -17.84 -17.90
N ILE A 257 11.09 -17.48 -18.35
CA ILE A 257 10.73 -17.54 -19.78
C ILE A 257 11.55 -16.59 -20.63
N HIS A 258 12.00 -15.47 -20.05
CA HIS A 258 12.91 -14.55 -20.70
C HIS A 258 14.34 -14.98 -20.39
N HIS A 259 14.93 -15.81 -21.23
CA HIS A 259 16.29 -16.33 -21.04
C HIS A 259 17.09 -16.19 -22.34
N VAL A 260 17.97 -15.20 -22.36
CA VAL A 260 18.93 -14.96 -23.44
C VAL A 260 20.20 -15.74 -23.11
N ARG A 261 20.67 -16.57 -24.05
CA ARG A 261 21.85 -17.45 -23.86
C ARG A 261 23.10 -16.94 -24.57
N GLU A 262 23.04 -15.73 -25.10
CA GLU A 262 24.10 -15.14 -25.89
C GLU A 262 25.27 -14.72 -25.00
N ARG A 263 26.50 -14.82 -25.53
CA ARG A 263 27.72 -14.54 -24.79
C ARG A 263 27.78 -13.06 -24.40
N GLY A 264 27.96 -12.79 -23.11
CA GLY A 264 28.01 -11.42 -22.57
C GLY A 264 26.69 -10.95 -21.94
N TYR A 265 25.57 -11.65 -22.15
CA TYR A 265 24.32 -11.34 -21.46
C TYR A 265 24.33 -11.93 -20.04
N VAL A 266 24.36 -11.08 -19.02
CA VAL A 266 24.54 -11.50 -17.62
C VAL A 266 23.22 -11.70 -16.86
N GLU A 267 22.13 -11.08 -17.31
CA GLU A 267 20.81 -11.14 -16.67
C GLU A 267 20.15 -12.51 -16.89
N SER A 268 20.34 -13.46 -15.98
CA SER A 268 19.96 -14.86 -16.18
C SER A 268 19.00 -15.40 -15.11
N PRO A 269 18.16 -16.41 -15.43
CA PRO A 269 17.17 -16.94 -14.48
C PRO A 269 17.77 -17.51 -13.19
N VAL A 270 19.03 -17.95 -13.23
CA VAL A 270 19.75 -18.52 -12.08
C VAL A 270 19.89 -17.52 -10.92
N ARG A 271 19.85 -16.20 -11.20
CA ARG A 271 19.89 -15.13 -10.20
C ARG A 271 18.81 -15.29 -9.13
N ILE A 272 17.58 -15.53 -9.56
CA ILE A 272 16.42 -15.68 -8.67
C ILE A 272 16.57 -16.94 -7.80
N GLY A 273 16.98 -18.06 -8.41
CA GLY A 273 17.23 -19.31 -7.67
C GLY A 273 18.34 -19.16 -6.63
N ALA A 274 19.43 -18.45 -6.95
CA ALA A 274 20.53 -18.19 -6.03
C ALA A 274 20.10 -17.34 -4.83
N ILE A 275 19.29 -16.30 -5.04
CA ILE A 275 18.74 -15.48 -3.96
C ILE A 275 17.80 -16.31 -3.09
N LEU A 276 16.81 -16.98 -3.68
CA LEU A 276 15.83 -17.79 -2.94
C LEU A 276 16.48 -18.86 -2.07
N LYS A 277 17.53 -19.52 -2.58
CA LYS A 277 18.28 -20.54 -1.84
C LYS A 277 18.88 -19.99 -0.52
N GLU A 278 19.38 -18.76 -0.53
CA GLU A 278 19.98 -18.15 0.65
C GLU A 278 18.94 -17.53 1.58
N LEU A 279 17.86 -16.95 1.04
CA LEU A 279 16.75 -16.40 1.85
C LEU A 279 15.99 -17.50 2.61
N ALA A 280 15.85 -18.70 2.01
CA ALA A 280 15.22 -19.87 2.65
C ALA A 280 15.97 -20.36 3.90
N ARG A 281 17.22 -19.93 4.12
CA ARG A 281 17.97 -20.21 5.35
C ARG A 281 17.59 -19.31 6.52
N THR A 282 16.67 -18.37 6.30
CA THR A 282 16.18 -17.43 7.29
C THR A 282 14.70 -17.66 7.56
N ASN A 283 14.22 -17.27 8.74
CA ASN A 283 12.80 -17.25 9.07
C ASN A 283 12.16 -15.87 8.80
N LEU A 284 12.82 -15.03 7.99
CA LEU A 284 12.41 -13.64 7.77
C LEU A 284 11.28 -13.50 6.76
N PHE A 285 11.04 -14.49 5.90
CA PHE A 285 10.17 -14.31 4.74
C PHE A 285 8.93 -15.20 4.77
N GLU A 286 7.85 -14.65 4.22
CA GLU A 286 6.64 -15.39 3.89
C GLU A 286 6.32 -15.21 2.42
N SER A 287 6.15 -16.31 1.67
CA SER A 287 5.81 -16.24 0.25
C SER A 287 4.40 -15.70 0.05
N VAL A 288 4.27 -14.72 -0.85
CA VAL A 288 3.00 -14.14 -1.30
C VAL A 288 2.88 -14.31 -2.81
N PRO A 289 1.80 -14.93 -3.31
CA PRO A 289 1.61 -15.11 -4.74
C PRO A 289 1.34 -13.77 -5.43
N ALA A 290 2.14 -13.45 -6.45
CA ALA A 290 1.85 -12.32 -7.34
C ALA A 290 0.48 -12.50 -8.01
N HIS A 291 -0.31 -11.42 -8.08
CA HIS A 291 -1.56 -11.38 -8.83
C HIS A 291 -1.52 -10.31 -9.93
N ARG A 292 -2.45 -10.44 -10.88
CA ARG A 292 -2.49 -9.64 -12.10
C ARG A 292 -3.10 -8.27 -11.84
N TYR A 293 -2.45 -7.22 -12.33
CA TYR A 293 -2.99 -5.85 -12.29
C TYR A 293 -3.42 -5.37 -13.68
N SER A 294 -4.26 -4.32 -13.70
CA SER A 294 -4.61 -3.62 -14.93
C SER A 294 -3.34 -3.06 -15.59
N ARG A 295 -3.32 -3.01 -16.92
CA ARG A 295 -2.23 -2.37 -17.67
C ARG A 295 -2.12 -0.87 -17.36
N ASP A 296 -3.18 -0.27 -16.82
CA ASP A 296 -3.24 1.17 -16.58
C ASP A 296 -2.19 1.63 -15.56
N HIS A 297 -1.77 0.75 -14.63
CA HIS A 297 -0.65 1.04 -13.74
C HIS A 297 0.68 1.20 -14.48
N ILE A 298 0.91 0.41 -15.53
CA ILE A 298 2.09 0.57 -16.39
C ILE A 298 1.95 1.87 -17.19
N LEU A 299 0.78 2.12 -17.77
CA LEU A 299 0.51 3.32 -18.58
C LEU A 299 0.49 4.63 -17.78
N ALA A 300 0.38 4.55 -16.46
CA ALA A 300 0.46 5.72 -15.59
C ALA A 300 1.88 6.31 -15.59
N VAL A 301 2.91 5.46 -15.70
CA VAL A 301 4.32 5.89 -15.71
C VAL A 301 4.99 5.76 -17.06
N HIS A 302 4.56 4.83 -17.91
CA HIS A 302 5.12 4.61 -19.26
C HIS A 302 4.22 5.16 -20.35
N ASP A 303 4.84 5.64 -21.43
CA ASP A 303 4.15 6.14 -22.61
C ASP A 303 3.35 5.02 -23.30
N PRO A 304 2.08 5.26 -23.69
CA PRO A 304 1.27 4.25 -24.35
C PRO A 304 1.82 3.74 -25.68
N ARG A 305 2.55 4.55 -26.45
CA ARG A 305 3.15 4.13 -27.73
C ARG A 305 4.31 3.17 -27.49
N PHE A 306 5.14 3.48 -26.50
CA PHE A 306 6.20 2.59 -26.03
C PHE A 306 5.64 1.24 -25.54
N PHE A 307 4.65 1.25 -24.65
CA PHE A 307 3.98 0.04 -24.17
C PHE A 307 3.42 -0.82 -25.31
N ASN A 308 2.71 -0.18 -26.25
CA ASN A 308 2.10 -0.88 -27.38
C ASN A 308 3.15 -1.42 -28.35
N TYR A 309 4.26 -0.71 -28.55
CA TYR A 309 5.38 -1.18 -29.36
C TYR A 309 5.99 -2.45 -28.75
N LEU A 310 6.37 -2.44 -27.47
CA LEU A 310 6.94 -3.62 -26.79
C LEU A 310 6.00 -4.82 -26.89
N LYS A 311 4.71 -4.62 -26.61
CA LYS A 311 3.70 -5.68 -26.70
C LYS A 311 3.63 -6.27 -28.11
N LYS A 312 3.58 -5.42 -29.13
CA LYS A 312 3.43 -5.85 -30.53
C LYS A 312 4.71 -6.51 -31.05
N MET A 313 5.87 -5.91 -30.83
CA MET A 313 7.15 -6.41 -31.31
C MET A 313 7.44 -7.79 -30.71
N CYS A 314 7.37 -7.94 -29.39
CA CYS A 314 7.57 -9.23 -28.73
C CYS A 314 6.53 -10.26 -29.21
N GLY A 315 5.27 -9.85 -29.41
CA GLY A 315 4.22 -10.75 -29.92
C GLY A 315 4.45 -11.30 -31.34
N GLN A 316 5.29 -10.64 -32.14
CA GLN A 316 5.59 -11.04 -33.52
C GLN A 316 6.83 -11.93 -33.65
N LEU A 317 7.71 -11.95 -32.64
CA LEU A 317 8.95 -12.73 -32.67
C LEU A 317 8.68 -14.22 -32.44
N LYS A 318 9.36 -15.07 -33.21
CA LYS A 318 9.30 -16.53 -33.03
C LYS A 318 10.18 -16.96 -31.85
N PRO A 319 9.95 -18.16 -31.28
CA PRO A 319 10.87 -18.73 -30.30
C PRO A 319 12.30 -18.78 -30.84
N GLY A 320 13.26 -18.29 -30.05
CA GLY A 320 14.68 -18.25 -30.42
C GLY A 320 15.11 -17.01 -31.23
N GLU A 321 14.18 -16.19 -31.72
CA GLU A 321 14.51 -14.92 -32.37
C GLU A 321 14.70 -13.80 -31.32
N SER A 322 15.77 -13.02 -31.51
CA SER A 322 16.08 -11.82 -30.76
C SER A 322 16.25 -10.64 -31.72
N VAL A 323 15.76 -9.47 -31.33
CA VAL A 323 16.02 -8.19 -32.03
C VAL A 323 16.87 -7.32 -31.13
N TYR A 324 18.05 -6.97 -31.62
CA TYR A 324 18.92 -5.98 -31.00
C TYR A 324 18.78 -4.65 -31.75
N PRO A 325 18.51 -3.55 -31.03
CA PRO A 325 18.53 -2.22 -31.63
C PRO A 325 19.97 -1.85 -32.04
N TYR A 326 20.11 -1.24 -33.22
CA TYR A 326 21.42 -0.84 -33.76
C TYR A 326 21.43 0.59 -34.36
N VAL A 327 20.27 1.22 -34.56
CA VAL A 327 20.15 2.62 -35.02
C VAL A 327 19.25 3.40 -34.06
N PHE A 328 19.75 4.52 -33.54
CA PHE A 328 19.07 5.33 -32.53
C PHE A 328 18.80 6.75 -33.05
N PRO A 329 17.60 7.31 -32.83
CA PRO A 329 17.23 8.63 -33.36
C PRO A 329 17.77 9.77 -32.50
N ILE A 330 19.07 10.11 -32.64
CA ILE A 330 19.70 11.19 -31.85
C ILE A 330 19.31 12.59 -32.34
N ARG A 331 19.27 12.81 -33.67
CA ARG A 331 19.04 14.15 -34.26
C ARG A 331 17.57 14.43 -34.58
N ASN A 332 16.82 13.41 -34.97
CA ASN A 332 15.42 13.55 -35.40
C ASN A 332 14.57 12.36 -34.94
N ALA A 333 13.84 12.54 -33.84
CA ALA A 333 12.90 11.58 -33.29
C ALA A 333 11.43 11.87 -33.66
N ALA A 334 11.15 12.74 -34.65
CA ALA A 334 9.79 13.16 -34.94
C ALA A 334 8.90 12.04 -35.50
N ARG A 335 9.48 11.05 -36.21
CA ARG A 335 8.73 9.97 -36.87
C ARG A 335 9.42 8.62 -36.66
N PRO A 336 8.79 7.64 -35.98
CA PRO A 336 9.35 6.30 -35.84
C PRO A 336 9.37 5.53 -37.18
N PRO A 337 10.39 4.70 -37.45
CA PRO A 337 10.46 3.87 -38.66
C PRO A 337 9.24 2.96 -38.84
N LYS A 338 8.81 2.68 -40.08
CA LYS A 338 7.67 1.76 -40.32
C LYS A 338 7.99 0.30 -39.99
N ASP A 339 9.21 -0.12 -40.32
CA ASP A 339 9.75 -1.44 -39.99
C ASP A 339 9.88 -1.59 -38.47
N MET A 340 9.30 -2.67 -37.92
CA MET A 340 9.20 -2.88 -36.48
C MET A 340 10.56 -3.21 -35.84
N PRO A 341 11.36 -4.16 -36.34
CA PRO A 341 12.73 -4.35 -35.87
C PRO A 341 13.60 -3.09 -35.88
N VAL A 342 13.59 -2.31 -36.96
CA VAL A 342 14.37 -1.05 -37.03
C VAL A 342 13.85 -0.01 -36.03
N ARG A 343 12.54 -0.01 -35.75
CA ARG A 343 11.93 0.85 -34.73
C ARG A 343 12.39 0.52 -33.30
N ALA A 344 13.07 -0.60 -33.06
CA ALA A 344 13.57 -0.94 -31.72
C ALA A 344 14.47 0.15 -31.14
N GLY A 345 15.37 0.73 -31.93
CA GLY A 345 16.25 1.80 -31.45
C GLY A 345 15.53 3.14 -31.23
N TYR A 346 14.29 3.32 -31.70
CA TYR A 346 13.46 4.46 -31.31
C TYR A 346 12.97 4.34 -29.85
N TYR A 347 12.81 3.11 -29.37
CA TYR A 347 12.30 2.79 -28.05
C TYR A 347 13.38 2.21 -27.13
N CYS A 348 14.68 2.29 -27.48
CA CYS A 348 15.77 1.73 -26.70
C CYS A 348 16.92 2.73 -26.52
N ILE A 349 17.68 2.60 -25.43
CA ILE A 349 18.85 3.44 -25.11
C ILE A 349 20.20 2.73 -25.25
N ASP A 350 20.21 1.42 -25.48
CA ASP A 350 21.45 0.63 -25.63
C ASP A 350 21.34 -0.41 -26.76
N THR A 351 22.45 -1.09 -27.06
CA THR A 351 22.55 -2.12 -28.11
C THR A 351 22.57 -3.55 -27.56
N PHE A 352 22.43 -3.75 -26.25
CA PHE A 352 22.66 -5.04 -25.58
C PHE A 352 21.45 -5.58 -24.82
N THR A 353 20.33 -4.85 -24.81
CA THR A 353 19.03 -5.29 -24.29
C THR A 353 18.18 -5.82 -25.44
N PRO A 354 18.01 -7.14 -25.60
CA PRO A 354 17.29 -7.71 -26.74
C PRO A 354 15.78 -7.75 -26.53
N LEU A 355 15.02 -7.55 -27.60
CA LEU A 355 13.62 -7.94 -27.63
C LEU A 355 13.52 -9.40 -28.08
N ASN A 356 12.80 -10.22 -27.31
CA ASN A 356 12.40 -11.57 -27.71
C ASN A 356 10.92 -11.80 -27.39
N ARG A 357 10.37 -12.92 -27.84
CA ARG A 357 8.94 -13.24 -27.67
C ARG A 357 8.43 -13.11 -26.23
N ASN A 358 9.31 -13.34 -25.25
CA ASN A 358 8.96 -13.45 -23.84
C ASN A 358 9.25 -12.19 -23.02
N ALA A 359 10.00 -11.22 -23.54
CA ALA A 359 10.44 -10.02 -22.82
C ALA A 359 9.24 -9.22 -22.24
N TYR A 360 8.24 -8.90 -23.08
CA TYR A 360 7.03 -8.20 -22.63
C TYR A 360 6.28 -8.95 -21.52
N HIS A 361 6.13 -10.27 -21.64
CA HIS A 361 5.38 -11.07 -20.66
C HIS A 361 6.12 -11.15 -19.32
N ALA A 362 7.44 -11.35 -19.33
CA ALA A 362 8.25 -11.38 -18.13
C ALA A 362 8.26 -10.01 -17.43
N ALA A 363 8.49 -8.93 -18.18
CA ALA A 363 8.51 -7.56 -17.64
C ALA A 363 7.16 -7.13 -17.07
N ARG A 364 6.05 -7.48 -17.74
CA ARG A 364 4.72 -7.21 -17.18
C ARG A 364 4.50 -7.93 -15.85
N ARG A 365 4.95 -9.18 -15.74
CA ARG A 365 4.83 -9.97 -14.50
C ARG A 365 5.74 -9.43 -13.39
N ALA A 366 6.89 -8.85 -13.73
CA ALA A 366 7.72 -8.10 -12.80
C ALA A 366 6.97 -6.91 -12.19
N VAL A 367 6.22 -6.15 -13.00
CA VAL A 367 5.34 -5.08 -12.51
C VAL A 367 4.23 -5.62 -11.60
N ASP A 368 3.54 -6.69 -12.01
CA ASP A 368 2.50 -7.35 -11.20
C ASP A 368 3.06 -7.77 -9.81
N CYS A 369 4.32 -8.22 -9.76
CA CYS A 369 5.02 -8.59 -8.53
C CYS A 369 5.32 -7.37 -7.64
N ALA A 370 5.87 -6.29 -8.20
CA ALA A 370 6.14 -5.07 -7.46
C ALA A 370 4.87 -4.42 -6.90
N LEU A 371 3.78 -4.40 -7.66
CA LEU A 371 2.47 -3.92 -7.19
C LEU A 371 1.89 -4.80 -6.07
N THR A 372 1.98 -6.12 -6.20
CA THR A 372 1.55 -7.04 -5.14
C THR A 372 2.32 -6.77 -3.83
N ALA A 373 3.64 -6.54 -3.90
CA ALA A 373 4.44 -6.21 -2.72
C ALA A 373 4.15 -4.81 -2.18
N ALA A 374 3.84 -3.82 -3.04
CA ALA A 374 3.39 -2.51 -2.61
C ALA A 374 2.05 -2.56 -1.86
N GLU A 375 1.13 -3.42 -2.30
CA GLU A 375 -0.14 -3.63 -1.63
C GLU A 375 0.02 -4.21 -0.21
N THR A 376 1.00 -5.09 0.02
CA THR A 376 1.25 -5.61 1.38
C THR A 376 1.73 -4.49 2.32
N ILE A 377 2.54 -3.53 1.83
CA ILE A 377 2.89 -2.32 2.60
C ILE A 377 1.63 -1.52 2.98
N LEU A 378 0.73 -1.28 2.03
CA LEU A 378 -0.56 -0.60 2.30
C LEU A 378 -1.49 -1.38 3.25
N ASN A 379 -1.26 -2.69 3.38
CA ASN A 379 -1.95 -3.57 4.33
C ASN A 379 -1.29 -3.62 5.71
N GLY A 380 -0.23 -2.84 5.94
CA GLY A 380 0.37 -2.63 7.26
C GLY A 380 1.69 -3.37 7.51
N TYR A 381 2.25 -4.07 6.52
CA TYR A 381 3.59 -4.65 6.64
C TYR A 381 4.65 -3.55 6.67
N ARG A 382 5.64 -3.68 7.55
CA ARG A 382 6.74 -2.71 7.68
C ARG A 382 7.77 -2.80 6.56
N ALA A 383 7.93 -3.97 5.98
CA ALA A 383 8.76 -4.19 4.81
C ALA A 383 8.15 -5.27 3.90
N ALA A 384 8.44 -5.21 2.61
CA ALA A 384 8.09 -6.22 1.62
C ALA A 384 9.20 -6.33 0.57
N TYR A 385 9.35 -7.48 -0.06
CA TYR A 385 10.33 -7.72 -1.10
C TYR A 385 9.68 -8.23 -2.38
N ALA A 386 9.83 -7.44 -3.45
CA ALA A 386 9.51 -7.84 -4.81
C ALA A 386 10.79 -8.37 -5.48
N LEU A 387 10.94 -9.69 -5.46
CA LEU A 387 12.02 -10.39 -6.16
C LEU A 387 11.63 -10.53 -7.65
N VAL A 388 11.90 -9.47 -8.41
CA VAL A 388 11.53 -9.34 -9.82
C VAL A 388 12.66 -9.76 -10.75
N ARG A 389 12.27 -10.27 -11.93
CA ARG A 389 13.14 -10.40 -13.12
C ARG A 389 12.28 -10.37 -14.39
N PRO A 390 12.61 -9.56 -15.41
CA PRO A 390 13.77 -8.66 -15.53
C PRO A 390 13.74 -7.45 -14.55
N PRO A 391 14.88 -6.77 -14.35
CA PRO A 391 14.96 -5.52 -13.59
C PRO A 391 14.19 -4.37 -14.27
N GLY A 392 14.14 -3.19 -13.64
CA GLY A 392 13.30 -2.08 -14.07
C GLY A 392 13.94 -0.69 -14.11
N HIS A 393 14.94 -0.38 -13.29
CA HIS A 393 15.34 1.02 -13.03
C HIS A 393 15.89 1.81 -14.24
N HIS A 394 16.31 1.14 -15.32
CA HIS A 394 16.76 1.76 -16.57
C HIS A 394 15.65 2.02 -17.59
N ALA A 395 14.43 1.50 -17.36
CA ALA A 395 13.30 1.76 -18.25
C ALA A 395 12.73 3.15 -17.97
N GLU A 396 13.04 4.11 -18.83
CA GLU A 396 12.48 5.46 -18.83
C GLU A 396 11.03 5.46 -19.30
N ARG A 397 10.38 6.63 -19.23
CA ARG A 397 8.97 6.79 -19.63
C ARG A 397 8.70 6.33 -21.06
N LYS A 398 9.67 6.47 -21.97
CA LYS A 398 9.47 6.20 -23.40
C LYS A 398 10.37 5.10 -23.95
N VAL A 399 11.36 4.62 -23.21
CA VAL A 399 12.40 3.75 -23.77
C VAL A 399 12.79 2.65 -22.78
N PHE A 400 13.19 1.49 -23.31
CA PHE A 400 13.76 0.37 -22.56
C PHE A 400 15.29 0.38 -22.66
N GLY A 401 15.97 -0.34 -21.78
CA GLY A 401 17.43 -0.49 -21.81
C GLY A 401 17.99 -1.02 -20.49
N GLY A 402 19.29 -1.30 -20.41
CA GLY A 402 19.95 -1.86 -19.23
C GLY A 402 19.29 -3.13 -18.73
N PHE A 403 18.89 -4.04 -19.63
CA PHE A 403 18.09 -5.24 -19.33
C PHE A 403 16.65 -4.98 -18.83
N CYS A 404 16.24 -3.72 -18.71
CA CYS A 404 14.95 -3.27 -18.17
C CYS A 404 13.96 -2.94 -19.29
N TYR A 405 12.72 -3.43 -19.19
CA TYR A 405 11.66 -3.14 -20.17
C TYR A 405 10.48 -2.34 -19.60
N PHE A 406 10.16 -2.56 -18.32
CA PHE A 406 9.22 -1.74 -17.57
C PHE A 406 9.79 -1.47 -16.18
N ASN A 407 9.72 -0.21 -15.76
CA ASN A 407 10.21 0.19 -14.45
C ASN A 407 9.27 -0.24 -13.32
N SER A 408 9.54 -1.42 -12.75
CA SER A 408 8.73 -2.02 -11.69
C SER A 408 8.73 -1.19 -10.41
N ALA A 409 9.89 -0.64 -10.04
CA ALA A 409 10.01 0.24 -8.87
C ALA A 409 9.23 1.56 -9.05
N ALA A 410 9.30 2.18 -10.22
CA ALA A 410 8.55 3.40 -10.52
C ALA A 410 7.04 3.17 -10.58
N VAL A 411 6.57 2.06 -11.15
CA VAL A 411 5.14 1.71 -11.12
C VAL A 411 4.66 1.55 -9.67
N ALA A 412 5.42 0.86 -8.83
CA ALA A 412 5.08 0.69 -7.41
C ALA A 412 5.14 2.01 -6.63
N ALA A 413 6.15 2.85 -6.87
CA ALA A 413 6.27 4.17 -6.24
C ALA A 413 5.11 5.10 -6.66
N HIS A 414 4.72 5.10 -7.94
CA HIS A 414 3.54 5.84 -8.38
C HIS A 414 2.26 5.31 -7.72
N TYR A 415 2.11 3.99 -7.60
CA TYR A 415 0.97 3.38 -6.88
C TYR A 415 0.91 3.82 -5.42
N LEU A 416 2.04 3.81 -4.70
CA LEU A 416 2.14 4.27 -3.32
C LEU A 416 1.96 5.80 -3.17
N SER A 417 2.33 6.59 -4.19
CA SER A 417 2.21 8.06 -4.15
C SER A 417 0.77 8.57 -4.01
N ALA A 418 -0.20 7.73 -4.36
CA ALA A 418 -1.62 7.94 -4.07
C ALA A 418 -1.95 8.02 -2.57
N HIS A 419 -1.11 7.43 -1.73
CA HIS A 419 -1.35 7.22 -0.31
C HIS A 419 -0.42 8.05 0.59
N GLY A 420 0.59 8.72 0.02
CA GLY A 420 1.58 9.49 0.76
C GLY A 420 2.80 9.84 -0.08
N LYS A 421 3.71 10.64 0.46
CA LYS A 421 4.99 10.93 -0.19
C LYS A 421 5.85 9.68 -0.28
N VAL A 422 6.51 9.48 -1.41
CA VAL A 422 7.38 8.32 -1.62
C VAL A 422 8.81 8.77 -1.84
N ALA A 423 9.76 8.14 -1.16
CA ALA A 423 11.17 8.23 -1.55
C ALA A 423 11.58 6.94 -2.26
N VAL A 424 12.19 7.06 -3.43
CA VAL A 424 12.83 5.96 -4.14
C VAL A 424 14.34 6.09 -3.95
N VAL A 425 14.96 5.12 -3.28
CA VAL A 425 16.41 5.06 -3.05
C VAL A 425 16.98 3.91 -3.86
N ASP A 426 17.79 4.25 -4.84
CA ASP A 426 18.49 3.30 -5.70
C ASP A 426 19.90 3.04 -5.16
N VAL A 427 20.15 1.78 -4.80
CA VAL A 427 21.43 1.29 -4.27
C VAL A 427 22.10 0.30 -5.23
N ASP A 428 21.58 0.14 -6.45
CA ASP A 428 22.26 -0.52 -7.57
C ASP A 428 23.55 0.22 -7.94
N TYR A 429 24.53 -0.50 -8.50
CA TYR A 429 25.79 0.13 -8.94
C TYR A 429 25.55 1.18 -10.03
N HIS A 430 24.55 0.99 -10.88
CA HIS A 430 24.24 1.87 -12.00
C HIS A 430 23.19 2.92 -11.63
N HIS A 431 23.25 4.08 -12.29
CA HIS A 431 22.23 5.10 -12.12
C HIS A 431 20.87 4.60 -12.64
N GLY A 432 19.86 4.67 -11.79
CA GLY A 432 18.47 4.43 -12.16
C GLY A 432 17.87 5.56 -13.01
N ASN A 433 18.43 5.80 -14.21
CA ASN A 433 18.02 6.86 -15.13
C ASN A 433 16.53 6.80 -15.49
N GLY A 434 15.97 5.60 -15.63
CA GLY A 434 14.55 5.42 -15.91
C GLY A 434 13.66 5.89 -14.77
N THR A 435 14.07 5.60 -13.53
CA THR A 435 13.37 6.07 -12.33
C THR A 435 13.46 7.60 -12.23
N GLN A 436 14.64 8.17 -12.48
CA GLN A 436 14.82 9.62 -12.51
C GLN A 436 13.93 10.29 -13.57
N ASP A 437 13.96 9.83 -14.82
CA ASP A 437 13.16 10.38 -15.93
C ASP A 437 11.66 10.41 -15.59
N ILE A 438 11.12 9.32 -15.05
CA ILE A 438 9.69 9.20 -14.74
C ILE A 438 9.22 10.23 -13.69
N PHE A 439 10.08 10.58 -12.72
CA PHE A 439 9.72 11.46 -11.61
C PHE A 439 10.38 12.85 -11.67
N TYR A 440 11.17 13.16 -12.71
CA TYR A 440 11.99 14.38 -12.76
C TYR A 440 11.20 15.68 -12.57
N LEU A 441 9.93 15.69 -13.00
CA LEU A 441 9.00 16.84 -12.90
C LEU A 441 8.02 16.74 -11.72
N ARG A 442 8.22 15.79 -10.79
CA ARG A 442 7.28 15.44 -9.73
C ARG A 442 7.88 15.65 -8.34
N GLY A 443 7.24 16.50 -7.53
CA GLY A 443 7.64 16.75 -6.14
C GLY A 443 7.01 15.82 -5.10
N ASP A 444 6.06 14.96 -5.51
CA ASP A 444 5.40 13.97 -4.64
C ASP A 444 6.21 12.68 -4.47
N VAL A 445 7.21 12.47 -5.33
CA VAL A 445 8.16 11.35 -5.27
C VAL A 445 9.59 11.89 -5.30
N PHE A 446 10.37 11.58 -4.27
CA PHE A 446 11.79 11.92 -4.21
C PHE A 446 12.63 10.77 -4.75
N THR A 447 13.53 11.03 -5.69
CA THR A 447 14.46 10.03 -6.24
C THR A 447 15.87 10.31 -5.74
N ALA A 448 16.54 9.29 -5.20
CA ALA A 448 17.95 9.35 -4.86
C ALA A 448 18.68 8.11 -5.33
N SER A 449 19.86 8.28 -5.91
CA SER A 449 20.65 7.15 -6.44
C SER A 449 22.13 7.30 -6.08
N ILE A 450 22.75 6.21 -5.64
CA ILE A 450 24.19 6.09 -5.41
C ILE A 450 24.74 5.18 -6.50
N HIS A 451 25.64 5.67 -7.34
CA HIS A 451 26.08 4.92 -8.52
C HIS A 451 27.51 5.27 -8.93
N GLY A 452 28.12 4.45 -9.78
CA GLY A 452 29.37 4.78 -10.44
C GLY A 452 29.21 6.06 -11.28
N HIS A 453 30.22 6.93 -11.29
CA HIS A 453 30.14 8.19 -12.02
C HIS A 453 29.86 7.93 -13.52
N PRO A 454 28.92 8.67 -14.15
CA PRO A 454 28.52 8.42 -15.55
C PRO A 454 29.67 8.54 -16.56
N SER A 455 30.79 9.19 -16.22
CA SER A 455 31.98 9.23 -17.09
C SER A 455 32.60 7.86 -17.37
N PHE A 456 32.34 6.84 -16.56
CA PHE A 456 32.88 5.49 -16.76
C PHE A 456 31.84 4.37 -16.58
N ALA A 457 30.69 4.64 -15.94
CA ALA A 457 29.64 3.67 -15.71
C ALA A 457 28.39 3.95 -16.56
N TYR A 458 27.73 2.88 -17.01
CA TYR A 458 26.41 2.96 -17.64
C TYR A 458 25.42 3.63 -16.68
N PRO A 459 24.54 4.56 -17.13
CA PRO A 459 24.11 4.81 -18.51
C PRO A 459 24.85 5.93 -19.27
N TYR A 460 25.96 6.45 -18.73
CA TYR A 460 26.85 7.46 -19.33
C TYR A 460 26.29 8.88 -19.54
N PHE A 461 24.98 9.02 -19.80
CA PHE A 461 24.36 10.28 -20.25
C PHE A 461 23.45 10.93 -19.20
N SER A 462 23.33 10.33 -18.03
CA SER A 462 22.59 10.86 -16.88
C SER A 462 23.17 10.33 -15.58
N GLY A 463 22.76 10.89 -14.44
CA GLY A 463 23.30 10.56 -13.12
C GLY A 463 24.31 11.60 -12.63
N PHE A 464 24.44 12.72 -13.32
CA PHE A 464 25.30 13.81 -12.86
C PHE A 464 24.69 14.50 -11.63
N ALA A 465 25.54 15.03 -10.75
CA ALA A 465 25.12 15.58 -9.46
C ALA A 465 24.26 16.85 -9.59
N GLU A 466 24.40 17.55 -10.72
CA GLU A 466 23.70 18.79 -11.07
C GLU A 466 22.24 18.54 -11.48
N GLU A 467 21.88 17.30 -11.80
CA GLU A 467 20.53 16.91 -12.16
C GLU A 467 19.66 16.83 -10.90
N VAL A 468 19.00 17.93 -10.54
CA VAL A 468 18.27 18.06 -9.26
C VAL A 468 16.75 18.07 -9.39
N GLY A 469 16.24 17.65 -10.55
CA GLY A 469 14.82 17.73 -10.92
C GLY A 469 14.47 19.08 -11.55
N GLU A 470 13.27 19.19 -12.11
CA GLU A 470 12.82 20.37 -12.84
C GLU A 470 11.37 20.72 -12.50
N GLY A 471 11.01 22.01 -12.58
CA GLY A 471 9.65 22.48 -12.38
C GLY A 471 9.11 22.10 -10.99
N PRO A 472 7.92 21.47 -10.89
CA PRO A 472 7.40 20.98 -9.60
C PRO A 472 8.26 19.92 -8.91
N GLY A 473 9.17 19.26 -9.65
CA GLY A 473 10.14 18.30 -9.12
C GLY A 473 11.48 18.91 -8.73
N GLN A 474 11.64 20.23 -8.79
CA GLN A 474 12.88 20.90 -8.40
C GLN A 474 13.27 20.54 -6.95
N GLY A 475 14.48 20.01 -6.76
CA GLY A 475 14.98 19.53 -5.48
C GLY A 475 14.47 18.15 -5.07
N ALA A 476 13.66 17.49 -5.90
CA ALA A 476 13.13 16.15 -5.67
C ALA A 476 13.98 15.04 -6.31
N ASN A 477 15.09 15.37 -6.98
CA ASN A 477 16.08 14.40 -7.45
C ASN A 477 17.44 14.64 -6.78
N TYR A 478 18.12 13.57 -6.38
CA TYR A 478 19.46 13.63 -5.80
C TYR A 478 20.35 12.48 -6.31
N ASN A 479 21.26 12.82 -7.22
CA ASN A 479 22.29 11.90 -7.68
C ASN A 479 23.54 12.01 -6.82
N LEU A 480 24.10 10.86 -6.45
CA LEU A 480 25.39 10.77 -5.77
C LEU A 480 26.34 9.87 -6.58
N PRO A 481 26.91 10.39 -7.69
CA PRO A 481 27.90 9.66 -8.46
C PRO A 481 29.20 9.52 -7.65
N LEU A 482 29.77 8.32 -7.63
CA LEU A 482 30.99 7.98 -6.89
C LEU A 482 32.13 7.57 -7.84
N PRO A 483 33.39 7.68 -7.39
CA PRO A 483 34.55 7.21 -8.14
C PRO A 483 34.51 5.70 -8.47
N GLU A 484 35.37 5.29 -9.40
CA GLU A 484 35.45 3.89 -9.87
C GLU A 484 35.82 2.91 -8.77
N GLN A 485 36.60 3.34 -7.77
CA GLN A 485 37.01 2.53 -6.64
C GLN A 485 36.33 3.00 -5.36
N VAL A 486 35.45 2.17 -4.82
CA VAL A 486 34.72 2.41 -3.56
C VAL A 486 34.72 1.10 -2.76
N ASP A 487 35.06 1.21 -1.48
CA ASP A 487 34.93 0.14 -0.50
C ASP A 487 33.66 0.29 0.34
N GLY A 488 33.39 -0.70 1.20
CA GLY A 488 32.21 -0.69 2.06
C GLY A 488 32.11 0.53 2.97
N GLU A 489 33.23 1.02 3.51
CA GLU A 489 33.22 2.18 4.41
C GLU A 489 32.85 3.47 3.68
N ALA A 490 33.45 3.71 2.52
CA ALA A 490 33.12 4.85 1.67
C ALA A 490 31.66 4.78 1.19
N TYR A 491 31.17 3.59 0.84
CA TYR A 491 29.78 3.39 0.46
C TYR A 491 28.80 3.71 1.60
N LEU A 492 29.08 3.26 2.83
CA LEU A 492 28.24 3.57 3.99
C LEU A 492 28.16 5.09 4.28
N LYS A 493 29.27 5.81 4.07
CA LYS A 493 29.27 7.30 4.14
C LYS A 493 28.41 7.91 3.04
N ALA A 494 28.41 7.36 1.82
CA ALA A 494 27.55 7.80 0.74
C ALA A 494 26.07 7.53 1.04
N LEU A 495 25.73 6.33 1.53
CA LEU A 495 24.38 5.97 1.95
C LEU A 495 23.87 6.89 3.07
N ALA A 496 24.71 7.23 4.05
CA ALA A 496 24.35 8.17 5.11
C ALA A 496 23.95 9.55 4.55
N LYS A 497 24.66 10.05 3.53
CA LYS A 497 24.33 11.33 2.86
C LYS A 497 22.97 11.26 2.17
N VAL A 498 22.70 10.16 1.44
CA VAL A 498 21.39 9.93 0.79
C VAL A 498 20.28 9.85 1.82
N LEU A 499 20.44 9.05 2.88
CA LEU A 499 19.41 8.90 3.91
C LEU A 499 19.14 10.21 4.67
N ALA A 500 20.13 11.09 4.81
CA ALA A 500 19.90 12.43 5.34
C ALA A 500 18.99 13.28 4.44
N LYS A 501 19.09 13.14 3.10
CA LYS A 501 18.17 13.80 2.15
C LYS A 501 16.78 13.18 2.21
N VAL A 502 16.69 11.85 2.27
CA VAL A 502 15.43 11.12 2.44
C VAL A 502 14.72 11.57 3.72
N LYS A 503 15.43 11.68 4.84
CA LYS A 503 14.87 12.16 6.11
C LYS A 503 14.32 13.59 6.00
N ARG A 504 14.99 14.48 5.26
CA ARG A 504 14.52 15.85 5.02
C ARG A 504 13.26 15.88 4.14
N PHE A 505 13.17 14.99 3.16
CA PHE A 505 11.96 14.86 2.33
C PHE A 505 10.75 14.37 3.14
N ASN A 506 11.01 13.60 4.22
CA ASN A 506 10.02 13.05 5.16
C ASN A 506 8.94 12.22 4.44
N PRO A 507 9.33 11.10 3.79
CA PRO A 507 8.40 10.25 3.05
C PRO A 507 7.51 9.42 3.99
N ASP A 508 6.32 9.07 3.48
CA ASP A 508 5.41 8.10 4.11
C ASP A 508 5.77 6.66 3.69
N PHE A 509 6.38 6.48 2.52
CA PHE A 509 6.84 5.18 2.01
C PHE A 509 8.25 5.27 1.43
N LEU A 510 9.03 4.21 1.60
CA LEU A 510 10.34 4.04 0.99
C LEU A 510 10.28 2.91 -0.02
N VAL A 511 10.76 3.16 -1.25
CA VAL A 511 11.00 2.14 -2.27
C VAL A 511 12.50 2.03 -2.46
N VAL A 512 13.09 0.87 -2.22
CA VAL A 512 14.52 0.61 -2.40
C VAL A 512 14.71 -0.20 -3.67
N CYS A 513 15.42 0.36 -4.65
CA CYS A 513 15.86 -0.39 -5.83
C CYS A 513 17.17 -1.09 -5.44
N LEU A 514 17.09 -2.40 -5.18
CA LEU A 514 18.18 -3.20 -4.64
C LEU A 514 18.95 -3.89 -5.77
N GLY A 515 20.04 -3.26 -6.21
CA GLY A 515 21.12 -3.95 -6.92
C GLY A 515 22.12 -4.58 -5.97
N LEU A 516 22.67 -5.72 -6.36
CA LEU A 516 23.72 -6.43 -5.62
C LEU A 516 25.06 -6.42 -6.36
N ASP A 517 25.16 -5.64 -7.43
CA ASP A 517 26.35 -5.39 -8.25
C ASP A 517 27.36 -4.38 -7.70
N PRO A 518 27.14 -3.66 -6.57
CA PRO A 518 28.24 -3.09 -5.79
C PRO A 518 29.23 -4.14 -5.24
N ALA A 519 28.87 -5.43 -5.29
CA ALA A 519 29.62 -6.49 -4.67
C ALA A 519 31.00 -6.72 -5.31
N LYS A 520 31.97 -7.08 -4.48
CA LYS A 520 33.30 -7.48 -4.95
C LYS A 520 33.21 -8.63 -5.95
N GLY A 521 33.75 -8.39 -7.15
CA GLY A 521 33.84 -9.38 -8.22
C GLY A 521 32.57 -9.48 -9.08
N ASP A 522 31.61 -8.57 -8.91
CA ASP A 522 30.51 -8.44 -9.86
C ASP A 522 31.02 -8.04 -11.26
N PRO A 523 30.60 -8.71 -12.34
CA PRO A 523 31.09 -8.39 -13.68
C PRO A 523 30.57 -7.05 -14.22
N THR A 524 29.55 -6.44 -13.61
CA THR A 524 29.00 -5.16 -14.07
C THR A 524 29.32 -3.99 -13.14
N GLY A 525 30.04 -4.23 -12.04
CA GLY A 525 30.40 -3.20 -11.07
C GLY A 525 31.88 -3.27 -10.70
N SER A 526 32.46 -2.11 -10.35
CA SER A 526 33.89 -2.00 -10.01
C SER A 526 34.16 -1.95 -8.49
N TRP A 527 33.11 -1.86 -7.67
CA TRP A 527 33.24 -1.70 -6.23
C TRP A 527 33.51 -3.03 -5.50
N SER A 528 33.87 -2.91 -4.22
CA SER A 528 34.40 -4.02 -3.43
C SER A 528 33.56 -4.39 -2.21
N LEU A 529 32.25 -4.12 -2.23
CA LEU A 529 31.36 -4.43 -1.10
C LEU A 529 31.33 -5.94 -0.83
N LYS A 530 31.40 -6.26 0.46
CA LYS A 530 31.30 -7.61 1.00
C LYS A 530 29.93 -7.79 1.63
N ALA A 531 29.59 -9.04 1.97
CA ALA A 531 28.33 -9.39 2.59
C ALA A 531 27.99 -8.55 3.84
N ALA A 532 28.98 -8.25 4.70
CA ALA A 532 28.79 -7.42 5.89
C ALA A 532 28.40 -5.96 5.55
N ASP A 533 28.87 -5.43 4.42
CA ASP A 533 28.52 -4.08 3.96
C ASP A 533 27.05 -4.03 3.52
N PHE A 534 26.56 -5.09 2.85
CA PHE A 534 25.14 -5.23 2.53
C PHE A 534 24.27 -5.32 3.80
N GLU A 535 24.73 -6.02 4.85
CA GLU A 535 24.04 -6.03 6.15
C GLU A 535 23.97 -4.63 6.78
N ALA A 536 25.07 -3.88 6.74
CA ALA A 536 25.12 -2.50 7.22
C ALA A 536 24.19 -1.58 6.42
N ASN A 537 24.13 -1.73 5.09
CA ASN A 537 23.21 -1.00 4.21
C ASN A 537 21.75 -1.26 4.59
N GLY A 538 21.37 -2.54 4.72
CA GLY A 538 20.03 -2.93 5.15
C GLY A 538 19.67 -2.35 6.52
N LEU A 539 20.60 -2.40 7.48
CA LEU A 539 20.39 -1.83 8.82
C LEU A 539 20.12 -0.33 8.78
N MET A 540 20.88 0.43 7.99
CA MET A 540 20.68 1.88 7.85
C MET A 540 19.33 2.22 7.24
N LEU A 541 18.91 1.49 6.19
CA LEU A 541 17.61 1.65 5.57
C LEU A 541 16.47 1.30 6.55
N GLY A 542 16.57 0.18 7.27
CA GLY A 542 15.54 -0.23 8.23
C GLY A 542 15.36 0.76 9.39
N ARG A 543 16.46 1.35 9.87
CA ARG A 543 16.46 2.37 10.94
C ARG A 543 15.77 3.69 10.54
N MET A 544 15.45 3.90 9.27
CA MET A 544 14.63 5.04 8.84
C MET A 544 13.22 4.98 9.43
N GLY A 545 12.72 3.80 9.81
CA GLY A 545 11.40 3.64 10.41
C GLY A 545 10.23 3.88 9.45
N VAL A 546 10.51 3.97 8.15
CA VAL A 546 9.52 4.18 7.08
C VAL A 546 9.12 2.82 6.50
N PRO A 547 7.81 2.55 6.25
CA PRO A 547 7.38 1.35 5.54
C PRO A 547 8.12 1.19 4.20
N THR A 548 8.82 0.06 4.03
CA THR A 548 9.84 -0.10 2.98
C THR A 548 9.51 -1.23 2.01
N LEU A 549 9.27 -0.89 0.74
CA LEU A 549 9.24 -1.85 -0.35
C LEU A 549 10.65 -1.99 -0.95
N VAL A 550 11.19 -3.20 -0.96
CA VAL A 550 12.44 -3.51 -1.67
C VAL A 550 12.09 -4.13 -3.03
N VAL A 551 12.68 -3.65 -4.11
CA VAL A 551 12.49 -4.15 -5.48
C VAL A 551 13.85 -4.58 -6.02
N GLN A 552 13.97 -5.84 -6.46
CA GLN A 552 15.24 -6.35 -6.99
C GLN A 552 15.61 -5.69 -8.33
N GLU A 553 16.86 -5.22 -8.45
CA GLU A 553 17.45 -4.71 -9.71
C GLU A 553 18.60 -5.63 -10.16
N GLY A 554 19.84 -5.13 -10.23
CA GLY A 554 21.04 -5.81 -10.72
C GLY A 554 21.71 -6.78 -9.74
N GLY A 555 22.98 -7.09 -9.99
CA GLY A 555 23.77 -8.13 -9.31
C GLY A 555 23.83 -9.45 -10.08
N TYR A 556 25.03 -9.81 -10.51
CA TYR A 556 25.26 -10.85 -11.52
C TYR A 556 26.36 -11.85 -11.12
N TYR A 557 27.12 -11.59 -10.06
CA TYR A 557 28.05 -12.59 -9.52
C TYR A 557 27.34 -13.65 -8.66
N ILE A 558 26.86 -14.69 -9.33
CA ILE A 558 26.01 -15.76 -8.77
C ILE A 558 26.59 -16.40 -7.49
N ARG A 559 27.92 -16.48 -7.35
CA ARG A 559 28.58 -17.10 -6.19
C ARG A 559 28.33 -16.37 -4.88
N SER A 560 28.20 -15.04 -4.90
CA SER A 560 27.95 -14.23 -3.69
C SER A 560 26.55 -13.61 -3.65
N LEU A 561 25.83 -13.57 -4.78
CA LEU A 561 24.55 -12.90 -4.94
C LEU A 561 23.54 -13.20 -3.82
N GLY A 562 23.24 -14.47 -3.58
CA GLY A 562 22.28 -14.85 -2.53
C GLY A 562 22.79 -14.52 -1.12
N THR A 563 24.09 -14.66 -0.86
CA THR A 563 24.70 -14.31 0.43
C THR A 563 24.56 -12.82 0.69
N ASN A 564 24.80 -11.96 -0.31
CA ASN A 564 24.65 -10.52 -0.21
C ASN A 564 23.18 -10.14 0.05
N ALA A 565 22.23 -10.75 -0.68
CA ALA A 565 20.80 -10.55 -0.45
C ALA A 565 20.38 -10.92 0.98
N ARG A 566 20.80 -12.10 1.48
CA ARG A 566 20.50 -12.54 2.85
C ARG A 566 21.02 -11.54 3.88
N ASN A 567 22.27 -11.09 3.72
CA ASN A 567 22.87 -10.16 4.67
C ASN A 567 22.15 -8.80 4.64
N PHE A 568 21.82 -8.27 3.45
CA PHE A 568 20.98 -7.09 3.32
C PHE A 568 19.67 -7.21 4.12
N PHE A 569 18.95 -8.31 3.96
CA PHE A 569 17.67 -8.50 4.64
C PHE A 569 17.80 -8.79 6.14
N ASN A 570 18.87 -9.45 6.60
CA ASN A 570 19.18 -9.54 8.04
C ASN A 570 19.37 -8.15 8.65
N GLY A 571 20.14 -7.29 7.96
CA GLY A 571 20.33 -5.90 8.34
C GLY A 571 19.02 -5.13 8.39
N LEU A 572 18.23 -5.21 7.31
CA LEU A 572 16.93 -4.56 7.19
C LEU A 572 15.99 -4.98 8.32
N ALA A 573 15.84 -6.29 8.53
CA ALA A 573 14.99 -6.88 9.56
C ALA A 573 15.38 -6.39 10.96
N ARG A 574 16.68 -6.36 11.30
CA ARG A 574 17.17 -5.77 12.55
C ARG A 574 16.86 -4.28 12.64
N GLY A 575 17.02 -3.53 11.55
CA GLY A 575 16.75 -2.09 11.50
C GLY A 575 15.28 -1.75 11.74
N ILE A 576 14.36 -2.59 11.25
CA ILE A 576 12.92 -2.44 11.51
C ILE A 576 12.45 -3.15 12.78
N GLY A 577 13.32 -3.86 13.51
CA GLY A 577 12.97 -4.53 14.77
C GLY A 577 12.13 -5.81 14.60
N LEU A 578 12.36 -6.57 13.52
CA LEU A 578 11.80 -7.92 13.35
C LEU A 578 12.59 -9.01 14.08
N ILE A 579 13.90 -8.79 14.26
CA ILE A 579 14.85 -9.70 14.91
C ILE A 579 15.81 -8.95 15.83
#